data_AF-A0A5N0T9A0-F1
#
_entry.id   AF-A0A5N0T9A0-F1
#
_cell.length_a   1.000
_cell.length_b   1.000
_cell.length_c   1.000
_cell.angle_alpha   90.00
_cell.angle_beta   90.00
_cell.angle_gamma   90.00
#
_symmetry.space_group_name_H-M   'P 1'
#
loop_
_entity.id
_entity.type
_entity.pdbx_description
1 polymer ?
#
loop_
_entity_poly.entity_id
_entity_poly.type
_entity_poly.pdbx_seq_one_letter_code
_entity_poly.pdbx_strand_id
1 'polypeptide(L)' 'MVLKIVAGQLTVSAAAAEYGVSRQYLHTLLARYRQDGLDGLEPRSRAPLNSPQRISERVRERILTLRRA' A
#
# COMPACT_ATOMS: atom_id res chain seq x y z
N MET A 1 -14.01 3.26 -5.07
CA MET A 1 -14.04 2.58 -6.39
C MET A 1 -14.07 1.05 -6.29
N VAL A 2 -13.21 0.40 -5.48
CA VAL A 2 -13.10 -1.08 -5.44
C VAL A 2 -14.44 -1.75 -5.08
N LEU A 3 -15.15 -1.24 -4.07
CA LEU A 3 -16.46 -1.78 -3.66
C LEU A 3 -17.51 -1.71 -4.78
N LYS A 4 -17.52 -0.64 -5.59
CA LYS A 4 -18.43 -0.53 -6.75
C LYS A 4 -18.12 -1.61 -7.80
N ILE A 5 -16.85 -1.96 -7.98
CA ILE A 5 -16.44 -3.04 -8.89
C ILE A 5 -16.88 -4.40 -8.34
N VAL A 6 -16.66 -4.64 -7.05
CA VAL A 6 -17.07 -5.89 -6.38
C VAL A 6 -18.59 -6.07 -6.38
N ALA A 7 -19.34 -4.98 -6.20
CA ALA A 7 -20.80 -4.97 -6.27
C ALA A 7 -21.35 -5.06 -7.72
N GLY A 8 -20.49 -5.17 -8.74
CA GLY A 8 -20.89 -5.24 -10.15
C GLY A 8 -21.41 -3.92 -10.73
N GLN A 9 -21.33 -2.82 -9.98
CA GLN A 9 -21.82 -1.50 -10.39
C GLN A 9 -20.86 -0.80 -11.38
N LEU A 10 -19.58 -1.17 -11.38
CA LEU A 10 -18.58 -0.66 -12.31
C LEU A 10 -17.69 -1.79 -12.84
N THR A 11 -17.31 -1.71 -14.10
CA THR A 11 -16.21 -2.52 -14.63
C THR A 11 -14.86 -1.91 -14.23
N VAL A 12 -13.80 -2.71 -14.23
CA VAL A 12 -12.42 -2.22 -13.98
C VAL A 12 -12.04 -1.12 -14.97
N SER A 13 -12.41 -1.27 -16.24
CA SER A 13 -12.13 -0.28 -17.28
C SER A 13 -12.87 1.03 -17.06
N ALA A 14 -14.15 0.97 -16.68
CA ALA A 14 -14.94 2.17 -16.36
C ALA A 14 -14.38 2.89 -15.14
N ALA A 15 -14.06 2.15 -14.07
CA ALA A 15 -13.45 2.72 -12.87
C ALA A 15 -12.05 3.32 -13.15
N ALA A 16 -11.24 2.69 -14.00
CA ALA A 16 -9.94 3.25 -14.38
C ALA A 16 -10.08 4.62 -15.05
N ALA A 17 -11.04 4.75 -15.97
CA ALA A 17 -11.32 6.00 -16.66
C ALA A 17 -11.94 7.06 -15.73
N GLU A 18 -12.93 6.69 -14.93
CA GLU A 18 -13.66 7.60 -14.02
C GLU A 18 -12.76 8.17 -12.91
N TYR A 19 -11.89 7.34 -12.32
CA TYR A 19 -11.05 7.73 -11.18
C TYR A 19 -9.61 8.08 -11.58
N GLY A 20 -9.27 8.08 -12.87
CA GLY A 20 -7.94 8.47 -13.37
C GLY A 20 -6.80 7.55 -12.89
N VAL A 21 -7.07 6.26 -12.68
CA VAL A 21 -6.09 5.28 -12.21
C VAL A 21 -5.84 4.19 -13.24
N SER A 22 -4.66 3.56 -13.20
CA SER A 22 -4.37 2.45 -14.11
C SER A 22 -5.19 1.21 -13.75
N ARG A 23 -5.55 0.42 -14.77
CA ARG A 23 -6.21 -0.89 -14.57
C ARG A 23 -5.35 -1.84 -13.73
N GLN A 24 -4.04 -1.78 -13.89
CA GLN A 24 -3.08 -2.58 -13.11
C GLN A 24 -3.15 -2.25 -11.61
N TYR A 25 -3.24 -0.96 -11.26
CA TYR A 25 -3.41 -0.52 -9.88
C TYR A 25 -4.74 -1.04 -9.30
N LEU A 26 -5.82 -0.93 -10.07
CA LEU A 26 -7.13 -1.48 -9.69
C LEU A 26 -7.09 -3.00 -9.47
N HIS A 27 -6.43 -3.77 -10.34
CA HIS A 27 -6.28 -5.21 -10.14
C HIS A 27 -5.47 -5.54 -8.89
N THR A 28 -4.45 -4.74 -8.56
CA THR A 28 -3.69 -4.88 -7.32
C THR A 28 -4.59 -4.67 -6.10
N LEU A 29 -5.41 -3.62 -6.11
CA LEU A 29 -6.36 -3.35 -5.03
C LEU A 29 -7.45 -4.43 -4.91
N LEU A 30 -7.96 -4.94 -6.03
CA LEU A 30 -8.92 -6.05 -6.03
C LEU A 30 -8.32 -7.33 -5.47
N ALA A 31 -7.06 -7.64 -5.81
CA ALA A 31 -6.36 -8.78 -5.25
C ALA A 31 -6.21 -8.64 -3.73
N ARG A 32 -5.78 -7.47 -3.24
CA ARG A 32 -5.68 -7.20 -1.80
C ARG A 32 -7.03 -7.27 -1.09
N TYR A 33 -8.08 -6.73 -1.70
CA TYR A 33 -9.43 -6.81 -1.15
C TYR A 33 -9.93 -8.26 -1.00
N ARG A 34 -9.60 -9.13 -1.96
CA ARG A 34 -9.95 -10.56 -1.88
C ARG A 34 -9.18 -11.31 -0.81
N GLN A 35 -7.96 -10.86 -0.49
CA GLN A 35 -7.10 -11.49 0.52
C GLN A 35 -7.45 -11.02 1.93
N ASP A 36 -7.56 -9.70 2.11
CA ASP A 36 -7.55 -9.06 3.42
C ASP A 36 -8.81 -8.20 3.65
N GLY A 37 -9.81 -8.27 2.76
CA GLY A 37 -11.02 -7.46 2.86
C GLY A 37 -10.75 -5.96 2.76
N LEU A 38 -11.44 -5.17 3.59
CA LEU A 38 -11.27 -3.72 3.63
C LEU A 38 -9.85 -3.32 4.08
N ASP A 39 -9.25 -4.06 5.00
CA ASP A 39 -7.90 -3.79 5.53
C ASP A 39 -6.83 -3.88 4.42
N GLY A 40 -7.07 -4.72 3.41
CA GLY A 40 -6.22 -4.82 2.23
C GLY A 40 -6.12 -3.54 1.40
N LEU A 41 -7.06 -2.61 1.57
CA LEU A 41 -7.10 -1.33 0.87
C LEU A 41 -6.33 -0.22 1.59
N GLU A 42 -5.85 -0.46 2.81
CA GLU A 42 -5.02 0.50 3.51
C GLU A 42 -3.70 0.76 2.75
N PRO A 43 -3.19 2.00 2.76
CA PRO A 43 -1.89 2.31 2.17
C PRO A 43 -0.78 1.47 2.80
N ARG A 44 -0.18 0.59 1.99
CA ARG A 44 1.01 -0.15 2.40
C ARG A 44 2.25 0.73 2.28
N SER A 45 3.21 0.48 3.18
CA SER A 45 4.53 1.11 3.10
C SER A 45 5.15 0.90 1.71
N ARG A 46 5.71 1.98 1.16
CA ARG A 46 6.50 1.94 -0.07
C ARG A 46 7.99 1.70 0.21
N ALA A 47 8.37 1.59 1.49
CA ALA A 47 9.75 1.36 1.87
C ALA A 47 10.19 -0.03 1.41
N PRO A 48 11.45 -0.18 0.95
CA PRO A 48 11.99 -1.48 0.60
C PRO A 48 12.03 -2.38 1.83
N LEU A 49 11.73 -3.67 1.64
CA LEU A 49 11.75 -4.67 2.72
C LEU A 49 13.13 -4.76 3.38
N ASN A 50 14.19 -4.69 2.56
CA ASN A 50 15.59 -4.74 2.97
C ASN A 50 16.34 -3.54 2.40
N SER A 51 17.25 -2.98 3.20
CA SER A 51 18.18 -1.94 2.74
C SER A 51 19.59 -2.39 3.08
N PRO A 52 20.52 -2.46 2.12
CA PRO A 52 21.90 -2.87 2.39
C PRO A 52 22.63 -1.89 3.31
N GLN A 53 22.18 -0.63 3.35
CA GLN A 53 22.73 0.41 4.23
C GLN A 53 22.03 0.45 5.61
N ARG A 54 21.23 -0.58 5.96
CA ARG A 54 20.53 -0.63 7.24
C ARG A 54 21.53 -0.79 8.38
N ILE A 55 21.66 0.24 9.21
CA ILE A 55 22.42 0.18 10.46
C ILE A 55 21.72 -0.73 11.48
N SER A 56 22.50 -1.29 12.41
CA SER A 56 21.96 -2.13 13.49
C SER A 56 21.06 -1.33 14.43
N GLU A 57 20.12 -2.02 15.08
CA GLU A 57 19.18 -1.38 16.01
C GLU A 57 19.91 -0.68 17.16
N ARG A 58 20.96 -1.31 17.69
CA ARG A 58 21.84 -0.72 18.73
C ARG A 58 22.41 0.64 18.31
N VAL A 59 22.86 0.77 17.05
CA VAL A 59 23.42 2.04 16.55
C VAL A 59 22.31 3.08 16.38
N ARG A 60 21.13 2.67 15.87
CA ARG A 60 19.96 3.54 15.75
C ARG A 60 19.52 4.09 17.11
N GLU A 61 19.39 3.25 18.12
CA GLU A 61 19.02 3.65 19.49
C GLU A 61 20.01 4.64 20.09
N ARG A 62 21.32 4.40 19.87
CA ARG A 62 22.36 5.33 20.33
C ARG A 62 22.22 6.71 19.69
N ILE A 63 21.96 6.77 18.37
CA ILE A 63 21.73 8.04 17.66
C ILE A 63 20.50 8.76 18.22
N LEU A 64 19.38 8.06 18.44
CA LEU A 64 18.16 8.66 18.98
C LEU A 64 18.36 9.21 20.38
N THR A 65 19.10 8.51 21.23
CA THR A 65 19.43 8.97 22.59
C THR A 65 20.24 10.27 22.55
N LEU A 66 21.28 10.31 21.70
CA LEU A 66 22.13 11.49 21.56
C LEU A 66 21.40 12.70 20.95
N ARG A 67 20.38 12.49 20.11
CA ARG A 67 19.58 13.57 19.52
C ARG A 67 18.55 14.19 20.46
N ARG A 68 18.20 13.49 21.55
CA ARG A 68 17.19 13.94 22.53
C ARG A 68 17.81 14.60 23.75
N ALA A 69 19.11 14.44 23.96
CA ALA A 69 19.89 15.14 24.97
C ALA A 69 20.23 16.55 24.48
#